data_AF-A0A2E9W4C7-F1
#
_entry.id   AF-A0A2E9W4C7-F1
#
_cell.length_a   1.000
_cell.length_b   1.000
_cell.length_c   1.000
_cell.angle_alpha   90.00
_cell.angle_beta   90.00
_cell.angle_gamma   90.00
#
_symmetry.space_group_name_H-M   'P 1'
#
loop_
_entity.id
_entity.type
_entity.pdbx_description
1 polymer ?
#
loop_
_entity_poly.entity_id
_entity_poly.type
_entity_poly.pdbx_seq_one_letter_code
_entity_poly.pdbx_strand_id
1 'polypeptide(L)'
;MVASGQASLDAGRNGMRDWNIHYFTSSLPIGFAGMFNIPFANEQKAVFHEYFHAVQHAHIQSDNFDERDDLLGPTWFVEGGAEFMAQTASQRLRDSGALTASDWNPLAERMTWTMEEVRYWMSSNPGTSASQIQYGPDQGIAYSYGSWAHAWLADRFGPDALLESYYPRVNDLGFEGAFQNAYGMSATELIAEFDQFVLLPIQEQLQILPG
;
A
#
# COMPACT_ATOMS: atom_id res chain seq x y z
N MET A 1 8.07 -8.09 -21.93
CA MET A 1 9.30 -8.71 -21.41
C MET A 1 10.31 -9.17 -22.48
N VAL A 2 9.93 -9.88 -23.56
CA VAL A 2 10.95 -10.45 -24.50
C VAL A 2 11.60 -9.43 -25.46
N ALA A 3 10.98 -8.27 -25.71
CA ALA A 3 11.47 -7.31 -26.71
C ALA A 3 12.32 -6.15 -26.15
N SER A 4 12.21 -5.82 -24.85
CA SER A 4 12.84 -4.61 -24.27
C SER A 4 14.03 -4.87 -23.36
N GLY A 5 14.27 -6.12 -22.93
CA GLY A 5 15.32 -6.44 -21.95
C GLY A 5 15.10 -5.83 -20.55
N GLN A 6 13.96 -5.18 -20.32
CA GLN A 6 13.56 -4.63 -19.03
C GLN A 6 12.53 -5.55 -18.37
N ALA A 7 12.78 -5.86 -17.10
CA ALA A 7 11.83 -6.53 -16.22
C ALA A 7 10.63 -5.61 -15.96
N SER A 8 9.43 -6.10 -16.25
CA SER A 8 8.16 -5.46 -15.89
C SER A 8 7.31 -6.52 -15.21
N LEU A 9 6.94 -6.26 -13.96
CA LEU A 9 6.11 -7.13 -13.14
C LEU A 9 4.73 -6.51 -13.06
N ASP A 10 3.73 -7.25 -13.53
CA ASP A 10 2.33 -6.87 -13.39
C ASP A 10 1.67 -8.01 -12.62
N ALA A 11 1.11 -7.68 -11.46
CA ALA A 11 0.21 -8.54 -10.73
C ALA A 11 -1.14 -7.83 -10.63
N GLY A 12 -2.20 -8.60 -10.44
CA GLY A 12 -3.52 -8.04 -10.31
C GLY A 12 -4.52 -9.05 -9.78
N ARG A 13 -5.44 -8.54 -8.95
CA ARG A 13 -6.63 -9.23 -8.49
C ARG A 13 -7.72 -9.22 -9.57
N ASN A 14 -7.91 -10.36 -10.21
CA ASN A 14 -9.02 -10.71 -11.08
C ASN A 14 -10.09 -11.54 -10.33
N GLY A 15 -11.25 -11.83 -10.91
CA GLY A 15 -12.30 -12.55 -10.16
C GLY A 15 -13.71 -12.53 -10.77
N MET A 16 -14.53 -13.52 -10.38
CA MET A 16 -15.99 -13.48 -10.53
C MET A 16 -16.59 -12.93 -9.24
N ARG A 17 -16.88 -11.62 -9.26
CA ARG A 17 -17.23 -10.81 -8.09
C ARG A 17 -18.51 -11.29 -7.42
N ASP A 18 -19.52 -11.65 -8.21
CA ASP A 18 -20.82 -12.17 -7.75
C ASP A 18 -20.73 -13.51 -6.99
N TRP A 19 -19.58 -14.19 -7.04
CA TRP A 19 -19.37 -15.51 -6.42
C TRP A 19 -18.41 -15.42 -5.21
N ASN A 20 -17.97 -14.22 -4.82
CA ASN A 20 -16.92 -14.01 -3.81
C ASN A 20 -15.61 -14.77 -4.11
N ILE A 21 -15.24 -14.88 -5.39
CA ILE A 21 -14.01 -15.56 -5.82
C ILE A 21 -12.97 -14.50 -6.25
N HIS A 22 -11.82 -14.51 -5.57
CA HIS A 22 -10.65 -13.72 -5.92
C HIS A 22 -9.63 -14.59 -6.67
N TYR A 23 -9.32 -14.24 -7.92
CA TYR A 23 -8.22 -14.78 -8.71
C TYR A 23 -7.04 -13.83 -8.67
N PHE A 24 -5.89 -14.29 -8.21
CA PHE A 24 -4.65 -13.52 -8.32
C PHE A 24 -3.88 -13.98 -9.55
N THR A 25 -3.57 -13.06 -10.45
CA THR A 25 -2.81 -13.36 -11.66
C THR A 25 -1.59 -12.46 -11.70
N SER A 26 -0.46 -13.00 -12.11
CA SER A 26 0.74 -12.22 -12.38
C SER A 26 1.30 -12.57 -13.75
N SER A 27 2.13 -11.68 -14.30
CA SER A 27 3.12 -12.08 -15.30
C SER A 27 4.05 -13.15 -14.69
N LEU A 28 4.93 -13.77 -15.50
CA LEU A 28 5.92 -14.73 -15.00
C LEU A 28 6.65 -14.09 -13.81
N PRO A 29 6.57 -14.65 -12.58
CA PRO A 29 7.22 -14.06 -11.40
C PRO A 29 8.72 -14.27 -11.52
N ILE A 30 9.40 -13.32 -12.16
CA ILE A 30 10.80 -13.41 -12.56
C ILE A 30 11.73 -13.54 -11.35
N GLY A 31 11.34 -13.01 -10.18
CA GLY A 31 12.07 -13.23 -8.93
C GLY A 31 12.01 -14.69 -8.47
N PHE A 32 10.84 -15.34 -8.54
CA PHE A 32 10.71 -16.79 -8.27
C PHE A 32 11.42 -17.64 -9.33
N ALA A 33 11.47 -17.15 -10.57
CA ALA A 33 12.19 -17.81 -11.65
C ALA A 33 13.72 -17.60 -11.59
N GLY A 34 14.23 -16.80 -10.65
CA GLY A 34 15.66 -16.50 -10.50
C GLY A 34 16.25 -15.68 -11.64
N MET A 35 15.43 -14.86 -12.30
CA MET A 35 15.81 -14.07 -13.48
C MET A 35 16.10 -12.61 -13.11
N PHE A 36 16.95 -11.95 -13.91
CA PHE A 36 17.27 -10.51 -13.82
C PHE A 36 17.82 -10.03 -12.46
N ASN A 37 18.33 -10.93 -11.62
CA ASN A 37 18.83 -10.60 -10.29
C ASN A 37 17.80 -9.86 -9.41
N ILE A 38 16.51 -10.14 -9.63
CA ILE A 38 15.42 -9.59 -8.82
C ILE A 38 15.23 -10.50 -7.60
N PRO A 39 15.31 -9.97 -6.37
CA PRO A 39 15.06 -10.77 -5.18
C PRO A 39 13.67 -11.40 -5.23
N PHE A 40 13.59 -12.70 -4.99
CA PHE A 40 12.30 -13.41 -4.94
C PHE A 40 11.36 -12.85 -3.86
N ALA A 41 11.91 -12.18 -2.84
CA ALA A 41 11.14 -11.45 -1.83
C ALA A 41 10.25 -10.34 -2.42
N ASN A 42 10.63 -9.74 -3.55
CA ASN A 42 9.77 -8.78 -4.25
C ASN A 42 8.49 -9.45 -4.76
N GLU A 43 8.59 -10.68 -5.28
CA GLU A 43 7.43 -11.47 -5.72
C GLU A 43 6.57 -11.91 -4.54
N GLN A 44 7.20 -12.29 -3.42
CA GLN A 44 6.45 -12.58 -2.19
C GLN A 44 5.66 -11.35 -1.74
N LYS A 45 6.29 -10.17 -1.71
CA LYS A 45 5.63 -8.91 -1.38
C LYS A 45 4.47 -8.64 -2.33
N ALA A 46 4.65 -8.83 -3.63
CA ALA A 46 3.57 -8.66 -4.62
C ALA A 46 2.37 -9.58 -4.33
N VAL A 47 2.60 -10.84 -3.95
CA VAL A 47 1.51 -11.74 -3.53
C VAL A 47 0.77 -11.20 -2.30
N PHE A 48 1.48 -10.69 -1.29
CA PHE A 48 0.84 -10.08 -0.12
C PHE A 48 0.09 -8.78 -0.45
N HIS A 49 0.60 -7.98 -1.38
CA HIS A 49 -0.03 -6.75 -1.87
C HIS A 49 -1.40 -7.06 -2.49
N GLU A 50 -1.41 -7.98 -3.45
CA GLU A 50 -2.64 -8.41 -4.10
C GLU A 50 -3.61 -9.08 -3.11
N TYR A 51 -3.10 -9.89 -2.19
CA TYR A 51 -3.93 -10.48 -1.13
C TYR A 51 -4.61 -9.41 -0.27
N PHE A 52 -3.91 -8.31 0.03
CA PHE A 52 -4.51 -7.23 0.80
C PHE A 52 -5.63 -6.51 0.03
N HIS A 53 -5.53 -6.40 -1.30
CA HIS A 53 -6.67 -5.94 -2.10
C HIS A 53 -7.89 -6.87 -1.94
N ALA A 54 -7.71 -8.18 -1.80
CA ALA A 54 -8.84 -9.06 -1.47
C ALA A 54 -9.43 -8.76 -0.08
N VAL A 55 -8.60 -8.44 0.93
CA VAL A 55 -9.07 -7.99 2.24
C VAL A 55 -9.89 -6.70 2.12
N GLN A 56 -9.38 -5.71 1.39
CA GLN A 56 -10.09 -4.44 1.12
C GLN A 56 -11.46 -4.70 0.48
N HIS A 57 -11.49 -5.49 -0.59
CA HIS A 57 -12.72 -5.79 -1.31
C HIS A 57 -13.70 -6.67 -0.52
N ALA A 58 -13.22 -7.56 0.36
CA ALA A 58 -14.08 -8.40 1.19
C ALA A 58 -14.95 -7.60 2.17
N HIS A 59 -14.56 -6.36 2.47
CA HIS A 59 -15.33 -5.46 3.33
C HIS A 59 -16.37 -4.62 2.58
N ILE A 60 -16.51 -4.76 1.27
CA ILE A 60 -17.51 -4.02 0.49
C ILE A 60 -18.61 -4.97 0.02
N GLN A 61 -19.85 -4.64 0.38
CA GLN A 61 -21.05 -5.49 0.22
C GLN A 61 -21.91 -5.14 -0.99
N SER A 62 -21.39 -4.34 -1.94
CA SER A 62 -22.06 -4.05 -3.21
C SER A 62 -21.45 -4.84 -4.36
N ASP A 63 -22.27 -5.27 -5.32
CA ASP A 63 -21.80 -5.84 -6.59
C ASP A 63 -21.64 -4.77 -7.69
N ASN A 64 -22.14 -3.56 -7.45
CA ASN A 64 -22.05 -2.44 -8.39
C ASN A 64 -20.60 -1.91 -8.46
N PHE A 65 -20.03 -1.86 -9.66
CA PHE A 65 -18.63 -1.46 -9.84
C PHE A 65 -18.34 -0.04 -9.33
N ASP A 66 -19.16 0.95 -9.69
CA ASP A 66 -18.93 2.35 -9.36
C ASP A 66 -19.09 2.58 -7.84
N GLU A 67 -20.11 1.97 -7.24
CA GLU A 67 -20.31 2.04 -5.78
C GLU A 67 -19.14 1.41 -5.03
N ARG A 68 -18.60 0.29 -5.52
CA ARG A 68 -17.42 -0.34 -4.91
C ARG A 68 -16.18 0.55 -5.02
N ASP A 69 -15.98 1.20 -6.17
CA ASP A 69 -14.84 2.09 -6.39
C ASP A 69 -14.90 3.30 -5.45
N ASP A 70 -16.08 3.92 -5.34
CA ASP A 70 -16.35 5.02 -4.41
C ASP A 70 -16.09 4.62 -2.94
N LEU A 71 -16.44 3.39 -2.56
CA LEU A 71 -16.25 2.88 -1.19
C LEU A 71 -14.79 2.54 -0.87
N LEU A 72 -13.96 2.17 -1.85
CA LEU A 72 -12.54 1.87 -1.61
C LEU A 72 -11.76 3.12 -1.23
N GLY A 73 -12.08 4.26 -1.85
CA GLY A 73 -11.42 5.52 -1.63
C GLY A 73 -10.26 5.80 -2.60
N PRO A 74 -9.45 6.83 -2.32
CA PRO A 74 -8.44 7.32 -3.24
C PRO A 74 -7.25 6.37 -3.39
N THR A 75 -6.57 6.44 -4.53
CA THR A 75 -5.43 5.59 -4.91
C THR A 75 -4.37 5.48 -3.82
N TRP A 76 -3.96 6.61 -3.20
CA TRP A 76 -2.95 6.58 -2.13
C TRP A 76 -3.39 5.71 -0.94
N PHE A 77 -4.68 5.72 -0.60
CA PHE A 77 -5.18 4.96 0.54
C PHE A 77 -5.28 3.47 0.21
N VAL A 78 -5.79 3.15 -0.99
CA VAL A 78 -6.00 1.76 -1.43
C VAL A 78 -4.68 1.08 -1.70
N GLU A 79 -3.86 1.64 -2.59
CA GLU A 79 -2.61 1.05 -3.04
C GLU A 79 -1.50 1.19 -1.99
N GLY A 80 -1.46 2.34 -1.31
CA GLY A 80 -0.55 2.53 -0.19
C GLY A 80 -0.84 1.59 0.98
N GLY A 81 -2.12 1.31 1.26
CA GLY A 81 -2.50 0.34 2.29
C GLY A 81 -2.06 -1.07 1.93
N ALA A 82 -2.25 -1.48 0.67
CA ALA A 82 -1.77 -2.77 0.18
C ALA A 82 -0.23 -2.88 0.24
N GLU A 83 0.49 -1.82 -0.15
CA GLU A 83 1.95 -1.79 -0.04
C GLU A 83 2.41 -1.88 1.43
N PHE A 84 1.91 -1.01 2.31
CA PHE A 84 2.31 -1.00 3.72
C PHE A 84 2.07 -2.36 4.39
N MET A 85 0.90 -2.94 4.17
CA MET A 85 0.53 -4.23 4.73
C MET A 85 1.39 -5.36 4.15
N ALA A 86 1.71 -5.33 2.86
CA ALA A 86 2.60 -6.31 2.25
C ALA A 86 4.04 -6.22 2.79
N GLN A 87 4.57 -5.00 2.93
CA GLN A 87 5.93 -4.75 3.38
C GLN A 87 6.11 -5.20 4.84
N THR A 88 5.12 -4.93 5.71
CA THR A 88 5.17 -5.25 7.14
C THR A 88 4.80 -6.71 7.43
N ALA A 89 3.76 -7.26 6.79
CA ALA A 89 3.38 -8.65 6.98
C ALA A 89 4.47 -9.60 6.49
N SER A 90 5.04 -9.35 5.30
CA SER A 90 6.13 -10.19 4.80
C SER A 90 7.39 -10.10 5.68
N GLN A 91 7.70 -8.92 6.25
CA GLN A 91 8.79 -8.77 7.20
C GLN A 91 8.55 -9.61 8.47
N ARG A 92 7.41 -9.42 9.14
CA ARG A 92 7.02 -10.17 10.35
C ARG A 92 7.01 -11.68 10.13
N LEU A 93 6.54 -12.14 8.98
CA LEU A 93 6.53 -13.57 8.64
C LEU A 93 7.94 -14.12 8.39
N ARG A 94 8.88 -13.32 7.87
CA ARG A 94 10.30 -13.74 7.79
C ARG A 94 10.95 -13.77 9.16
N ASP A 95 10.71 -12.77 10.00
CA ASP A 95 11.32 -12.68 11.33
C ASP A 95 10.83 -13.80 12.26
N SER A 96 9.59 -14.25 12.08
CA SER A 96 9.04 -15.43 12.77
C SER A 96 9.45 -16.77 12.16
N GLY A 97 10.11 -16.78 11.00
CA GLY A 97 10.50 -17.99 10.26
C GLY A 97 9.36 -18.68 9.49
N ALA A 98 8.17 -18.07 9.42
CA ALA A 98 7.04 -18.59 8.67
C ALA A 98 7.19 -18.39 7.14
N LEU A 99 7.92 -17.35 6.73
CA LEU A 99 8.29 -17.11 5.33
C LEU A 99 9.77 -17.43 5.11
N THR A 100 10.09 -17.97 3.94
CA THR A 100 11.48 -18.28 3.56
C THR A 100 12.39 -17.07 3.74
N ALA A 101 13.51 -17.27 4.43
CA ALA A 101 14.53 -16.25 4.61
C ALA A 101 15.01 -15.71 3.25
N SER A 102 15.25 -14.41 3.19
CA SER A 102 15.66 -13.70 1.98
C SER A 102 16.77 -12.70 2.30
N ASP A 103 17.55 -12.36 1.29
CA ASP A 103 18.48 -11.23 1.24
C ASP A 103 17.80 -9.87 1.01
N TRP A 104 16.47 -9.79 1.17
CA TRP A 104 15.74 -8.54 1.07
C TRP A 104 16.24 -7.54 2.10
N ASN A 105 16.35 -6.28 1.69
CA ASN A 105 16.82 -5.23 2.58
C ASN A 105 15.88 -5.11 3.80
N PRO A 106 16.40 -4.73 4.97
CA PRO A 106 15.59 -4.49 6.17
C PRO A 106 14.44 -3.52 5.88
N LEU A 107 13.32 -3.67 6.60
CA LEU A 107 12.15 -2.80 6.42
C LEU A 107 12.50 -1.32 6.49
N ALA A 108 13.34 -0.91 7.44
CA ALA A 108 13.78 0.48 7.59
C ALA A 108 14.51 1.01 6.34
N GLU A 109 15.33 0.20 5.68
CA GLU A 109 16.05 0.59 4.47
C GLU A 109 15.10 0.70 3.27
N ARG A 110 14.20 -0.28 3.11
CA ARG A 110 13.17 -0.24 2.06
C ARG A 110 12.28 0.99 2.18
N MET A 111 11.77 1.24 3.39
CA MET A 111 10.92 2.39 3.66
C MET A 111 11.69 3.71 3.53
N THR A 112 12.99 3.74 3.81
CA THR A 112 13.84 4.92 3.53
C THR A 112 13.81 5.27 2.05
N TRP A 113 14.06 4.31 1.16
CA TRP A 113 13.99 4.56 -0.28
C TRP A 113 12.61 5.02 -0.75
N THR A 114 11.55 4.42 -0.20
CA THR A 114 10.16 4.84 -0.45
C THR A 114 9.92 6.30 -0.03
N MET A 115 10.46 6.74 1.11
CA MET A 115 10.33 8.14 1.56
C MET A 115 11.14 9.09 0.68
N GLU A 116 12.36 8.70 0.29
CA GLU A 116 13.21 9.50 -0.59
C GLU A 116 12.56 9.71 -1.96
N GLU A 117 11.88 8.70 -2.51
CA GLU A 117 11.11 8.80 -3.75
C GLU A 117 9.97 9.83 -3.62
N VAL A 118 9.19 9.75 -2.53
CA VAL A 118 8.11 10.71 -2.24
C VAL A 118 8.66 12.13 -2.13
N ARG A 119 9.73 12.33 -1.36
CA ARG A 119 10.35 13.64 -1.17
C ARG A 119 10.91 14.20 -2.48
N TYR A 120 11.56 13.36 -3.28
CA TYR A 120 12.07 13.76 -4.59
C TYR A 120 10.93 14.23 -5.50
N TRP A 121 9.85 13.46 -5.59
CA TRP A 121 8.69 13.83 -6.39
C TRP A 121 8.03 15.13 -5.89
N MET A 122 7.79 15.27 -4.59
CA MET A 122 7.19 16.49 -4.01
C MET A 122 8.06 17.73 -4.27
N SER A 123 9.39 17.59 -4.19
CA SER A 123 10.31 18.69 -4.49
C SER A 123 10.30 19.10 -5.97
N SER A 124 10.02 18.14 -6.86
CA SER A 124 9.98 18.34 -8.32
C SER A 124 8.61 18.84 -8.81
N ASN A 125 7.56 18.68 -7.99
CA ASN A 125 6.17 19.00 -8.34
C ASN A 125 5.52 19.97 -7.32
N PRO A 126 6.12 21.16 -7.08
CA PRO A 126 5.61 22.09 -6.08
C PRO A 126 4.18 22.54 -6.41
N GLY A 127 3.32 22.59 -5.39
CA GLY A 127 1.92 22.96 -5.53
C GLY A 127 0.98 21.81 -5.94
N THR A 128 1.50 20.60 -6.08
CA THR A 128 0.73 19.38 -6.35
C THR A 128 0.73 18.49 -5.11
N SER A 129 -0.38 17.83 -4.80
CA SER A 129 -0.44 16.86 -3.69
C SER A 129 -0.27 15.44 -4.22
N ALA A 130 0.67 14.69 -3.63
CA ALA A 130 0.88 13.28 -3.98
C ALA A 130 -0.36 12.42 -3.69
N SER A 131 -1.20 12.83 -2.73
CA SER A 131 -2.49 12.19 -2.45
C SER A 131 -3.52 12.28 -3.59
N GLN A 132 -3.34 13.22 -4.52
CA GLN A 132 -4.24 13.42 -5.66
C GLN A 132 -3.80 12.68 -6.92
N ILE A 133 -2.66 11.99 -6.88
CA ILE A 133 -2.16 11.20 -8.00
C ILE A 133 -3.12 10.04 -8.27
N GLN A 134 -3.58 9.96 -9.52
CA GLN A 134 -4.43 8.89 -10.03
C GLN A 134 -3.58 7.82 -10.73
N TYR A 135 -4.20 6.71 -11.14
CA TYR A 135 -3.55 5.72 -12.01
C TYR A 135 -2.97 6.39 -13.26
N GLY A 136 -1.75 6.01 -13.62
CA GLY A 136 -1.00 6.69 -14.67
C GLY A 136 0.52 6.69 -14.43
N PRO A 137 1.26 7.58 -15.11
CA PRO A 137 2.73 7.59 -15.09
C PRO A 137 3.34 7.72 -13.69
N ASP A 138 2.71 8.51 -12.83
CA ASP A 138 3.20 8.80 -11.48
C ASP A 138 2.57 7.91 -10.40
N GLN A 139 1.76 6.90 -10.77
CA GLN A 139 1.00 6.13 -9.80
C GLN A 139 1.88 5.49 -8.72
N GLY A 140 3.09 5.06 -9.05
CA GLY A 140 4.04 4.50 -8.07
C GLY A 140 4.31 5.44 -6.90
N ILE A 141 4.25 6.76 -7.11
CA ILE A 141 4.39 7.76 -6.05
C ILE A 141 3.19 7.75 -5.11
N ALA A 142 1.97 7.54 -5.62
CA ALA A 142 0.78 7.40 -4.78
C ALA A 142 0.90 6.18 -3.84
N TYR A 143 1.51 5.10 -4.32
CA TYR A 143 1.74 3.87 -3.56
C TYR A 143 2.78 4.13 -2.47
N SER A 144 3.91 4.76 -2.83
CA SER A 144 4.98 5.12 -1.91
C SER A 144 4.52 6.12 -0.84
N TYR A 145 3.81 7.17 -1.25
CA TYR A 145 3.23 8.18 -0.36
C TYR A 145 2.20 7.54 0.59
N GLY A 146 1.30 6.75 0.04
CA GLY A 146 0.26 6.09 0.81
C GLY A 146 0.78 5.03 1.77
N SER A 147 1.84 4.31 1.41
CA SER A 147 2.49 3.33 2.29
C SER A 147 3.02 4.00 3.57
N TRP A 148 3.66 5.16 3.43
CA TRP A 148 4.08 5.94 4.58
C TRP A 148 2.94 6.62 5.34
N ALA A 149 1.88 7.05 4.65
CA ALA A 149 0.69 7.60 5.31
C ALA A 149 0.00 6.52 6.18
N HIS A 150 -0.06 5.26 5.72
CA HIS A 150 -0.55 4.14 6.51
C HIS A 150 0.38 3.78 7.68
N ALA A 151 1.70 3.87 7.50
CA ALA A 151 2.64 3.73 8.62
C ALA A 151 2.37 4.80 9.71
N TRP A 152 2.16 6.05 9.29
CA TRP A 152 1.85 7.17 10.20
C TRP A 152 0.52 6.97 10.94
N LEU A 153 -0.52 6.50 10.23
CA LEU A 153 -1.80 6.14 10.84
C LEU A 153 -1.65 5.00 11.86
N ALA A 154 -0.90 3.95 11.51
CA ALA A 154 -0.68 2.80 12.37
C ALA A 154 0.06 3.16 13.66
N ASP A 155 1.04 4.05 13.60
CA ASP A 155 1.77 4.54 14.78
C ASP A 155 0.87 5.37 15.70
N ARG A 156 0.08 6.30 15.12
CA ARG A 156 -0.72 7.26 15.89
C ARG A 156 -2.00 6.67 16.46
N PHE A 157 -2.66 5.78 15.72
CA PHE A 157 -4.00 5.26 16.05
C PHE A 157 -4.00 3.76 16.37
N GLY A 158 -2.83 3.11 16.25
CA GLY A 158 -2.66 1.69 16.46
C GLY A 158 -2.72 0.89 15.16
N PRO A 159 -1.98 -0.22 15.08
CA PRO A 159 -1.82 -0.99 13.85
C PRO A 159 -3.11 -1.66 13.37
N ASP A 160 -4.06 -1.88 14.29
CA ASP A 160 -5.30 -2.59 14.00
C ASP A 160 -6.45 -1.64 13.59
N ALA A 161 -6.27 -0.31 13.72
CA ALA A 161 -7.33 0.67 13.45
C ALA A 161 -7.88 0.57 12.01
N LEU A 162 -7.03 0.27 11.03
CA LEU A 162 -7.46 0.07 9.64
C LEU A 162 -8.42 -1.13 9.50
N LEU A 163 -8.11 -2.25 10.17
CA LEU A 163 -8.87 -3.49 10.05
C LEU A 163 -10.07 -3.56 10.98
N GLU A 164 -9.93 -3.06 12.21
CA GLU A 164 -10.93 -3.21 13.27
C GLU A 164 -11.87 -2.00 13.40
N SER A 165 -11.44 -0.81 12.96
CA SER A 165 -12.24 0.42 13.07
C SER A 165 -12.70 0.95 11.71
N TYR A 166 -11.82 1.02 10.72
CA TYR A 166 -12.14 1.60 9.41
C TYR A 166 -12.99 0.67 8.54
N TYR A 167 -12.45 -0.49 8.12
CA TYR A 167 -13.14 -1.34 7.14
C TYR A 167 -14.54 -1.82 7.58
N PRO A 168 -14.80 -2.15 8.85
CA PRO A 168 -16.14 -2.58 9.28
C PRO A 168 -17.23 -1.51 9.09
N ARG A 169 -16.85 -0.24 8.87
CA ARG A 169 -17.77 0.89 8.75
C ARG A 169 -17.94 1.41 7.33
N VAL A 170 -17.17 0.91 6.37
CA VAL A 170 -17.10 1.50 5.03
C VAL A 170 -18.46 1.45 4.30
N ASN A 171 -19.22 0.34 4.39
CA ASN A 171 -20.54 0.26 3.76
C ASN A 171 -21.56 1.22 4.37
N ASP A 172 -21.43 1.52 5.67
CA ASP A 172 -22.40 2.36 6.39
C ASP A 172 -22.08 3.85 6.23
N LEU A 173 -20.80 4.20 6.21
CA LEU A 173 -20.32 5.58 6.34
C LEU A 173 -19.61 6.12 5.09
N GLY A 174 -19.34 5.27 4.10
CA GLY A 174 -18.45 5.59 2.99
C GLY A 174 -16.99 5.80 3.42
N PHE A 175 -16.13 6.13 2.46
CA PHE A 175 -14.70 6.37 2.70
C PHE A 175 -14.46 7.42 3.80
N GLU A 176 -14.94 8.66 3.60
CA GLU A 176 -14.64 9.77 4.51
C GLU A 176 -15.26 9.58 5.89
N GLY A 177 -16.49 9.06 5.94
CA GLY A 177 -17.17 8.82 7.22
C GLY A 177 -16.51 7.68 8.03
N ALA A 178 -16.09 6.60 7.37
CA ALA A 178 -15.33 5.53 8.02
C ALA A 178 -13.94 6.01 8.44
N PHE A 179 -13.29 6.85 7.63
CA PHE A 179 -12.00 7.46 7.95
C PHE A 179 -12.09 8.32 9.22
N GLN A 180 -13.04 9.25 9.25
CA GLN A 180 -13.32 10.09 10.42
C GLN A 180 -13.69 9.25 11.65
N ASN A 181 -14.44 8.15 11.47
CA ASN A 181 -14.80 7.25 12.56
C ASN A 181 -13.58 6.55 13.18
N ALA A 182 -12.66 6.06 12.34
CA ALA A 182 -11.50 5.31 12.78
C ALA A 182 -10.39 6.21 13.37
N TYR A 183 -10.16 7.38 12.78
CA TYR A 183 -8.99 8.21 13.08
C TYR A 183 -9.34 9.54 13.77
N GLY A 184 -10.63 9.86 13.91
CA GLY A 184 -11.07 11.09 14.57
C GLY A 184 -10.69 12.38 13.82
N MET A 185 -10.24 12.25 12.57
CA MET A 185 -9.86 13.35 11.68
C MET A 185 -10.24 13.00 10.24
N SER A 186 -10.37 14.01 9.39
CA SER A 186 -10.66 13.83 7.96
C SER A 186 -9.42 13.36 7.20
N ALA A 187 -9.62 12.75 6.03
CA ALA A 187 -8.49 12.37 5.17
C ALA A 187 -7.69 13.61 4.71
N THR A 188 -8.37 14.75 4.54
CA THR A 188 -7.70 16.02 4.19
C THR A 188 -6.83 16.55 5.34
N GLU A 189 -7.31 16.49 6.58
CA GLU A 189 -6.50 16.87 7.75
C GLU A 189 -5.30 15.94 7.90
N LEU A 190 -5.46 14.63 7.68
CA LEU A 190 -4.36 13.67 7.68
C LEU A 190 -3.30 14.12 6.68
N ILE A 191 -3.67 14.30 5.40
CA ILE A 191 -2.74 14.69 4.34
C ILE A 191 -1.96 15.96 4.73
N ALA A 192 -2.63 16.96 5.30
CA ALA A 192 -1.96 18.18 5.74
C ALA A 192 -0.93 17.94 6.86
N GLU A 193 -1.24 17.08 7.84
CA GLU A 193 -0.31 16.73 8.92
C GLU A 193 0.83 15.82 8.42
N PHE A 194 0.51 14.84 7.58
CA PHE A 194 1.49 13.91 7.02
C PHE A 194 2.47 14.60 6.07
N ASP A 195 2.03 15.58 5.29
CA ASP A 195 2.93 16.39 4.46
C ASP A 195 3.97 17.14 5.31
N GLN A 196 3.65 17.51 6.56
CA GLN A 196 4.66 18.05 7.50
C GLN A 196 5.60 16.96 8.00
N PHE A 197 5.08 15.77 8.30
CA PHE A 197 5.88 14.62 8.70
C PHE A 197 6.91 14.23 7.63
N VAL A 198 6.55 14.29 6.34
CA VAL A 198 7.45 14.00 5.20
C VAL A 198 8.69 14.91 5.18
N LEU A 199 8.63 16.10 5.80
CA LEU A 199 9.74 17.05 5.87
C LEU A 199 10.73 16.78 7.00
N LEU A 200 10.39 15.89 7.94
CA LEU A 200 11.28 15.54 9.05
C LEU A 200 12.55 14.81 8.57
N PRO A 201 13.62 14.81 9.40
CA PRO A 201 14.77 13.95 9.16
C PRO A 201 14.37 12.48 9.09
N ILE A 202 15.00 11.72 8.19
CA ILE A 202 14.66 10.29 7.98
C ILE A 202 14.79 9.47 9.26
N GLN A 203 15.72 9.84 10.15
CA GLN A 203 15.90 9.17 11.44
C GLN A 203 14.69 9.32 12.37
N GLU A 204 13.96 10.44 12.29
CA GLU A 204 12.72 10.64 13.05
C GLU A 204 11.57 9.89 12.39
N GLN A 205 11.50 9.90 11.05
CA GLN A 205 10.48 9.19 10.29
C GLN A 205 10.55 7.67 10.49
N LEU A 206 11.74 7.10 10.61
CA LEU A 206 11.90 5.66 10.81
C LEU A 206 11.45 5.18 12.19
N GLN A 207 11.24 6.07 13.17
CA GLN A 207 10.82 5.70 14.53
C GLN A 207 9.40 5.16 14.58
N ILE A 208 8.55 5.49 13.61
CA ILE A 208 7.14 5.07 13.55
C ILE A 208 6.94 3.71 12.86
N LEU A 209 8.00 3.15 12.27
CA LEU A 209 7.89 1.86 11.60
C LEU A 209 7.73 0.73 12.64
N PRO A 210 6.90 -0.28 12.36
CA PRO A 210 6.79 -1.43 13.25
C PRO A 210 8.14 -2.16 13.33
N GLY A 211 8.51 -2.55 14.54
CA GLY A 211 9.67 -3.39 14.81
C GLY A 211 9.53 -4.83 14.33
#